data_AF-A0A6B2TFI2-F1
#
_entry.id   AF-A0A6B2TFI2-F1
#
_cell.length_a   1.000
_cell.length_b   1.000
_cell.length_c   1.000
_cell.angle_alpha   90.00
_cell.angle_beta   90.00
_cell.angle_gamma   90.00
#
_symmetry.space_group_name_H-M   'P 1'
#
loop_
_entity.id
_entity.type
_entity.pdbx_description
1 polymer ?
#
loop_
_entity_poly.entity_id
_entity_poly.type
_entity_poly.pdbx_seq_one_letter_code
_entity_poly.pdbx_strand_id
1 'polypeptide(L)'
;AAYRRDALLRGIAALDERDGHGGGGLAGLPLRRLTGRLALTRVADPLAAFDCDTWDDIASARARIREHGNVLDEWISAVKDELGIELDVDTGALLDLARDAAHG
;
A
#
# COMPACT_ATOMS: atom_id res chain seq x y z
N ALA A 1 -11.87 4.45 -8.93
CA ALA A 1 -12.92 3.93 -8.01
C ALA A 1 -12.61 2.52 -7.47
N ALA A 2 -11.33 2.14 -7.29
CA ALA A 2 -10.97 0.76 -6.94
C ALA A 2 -11.35 0.36 -5.50
N TYR A 3 -11.45 1.32 -4.58
CA TYR A 3 -11.81 1.07 -3.19
C TYR A 3 -12.91 2.03 -2.74
N ARG A 4 -13.98 1.49 -2.13
CA ARG A 4 -15.08 2.29 -1.56
C ARG A 4 -14.66 2.95 -0.24
N ARG A 5 -13.68 3.86 -0.32
CA ARG A 5 -13.08 4.56 0.84
C ARG A 5 -14.12 5.19 1.76
N ASP A 6 -15.10 5.91 1.20
CA ASP A 6 -16.08 6.62 2.02
C ASP A 6 -17.03 5.67 2.76
N ALA A 7 -17.33 4.51 2.17
CA ALA A 7 -18.12 3.48 2.85
C ALA A 7 -17.33 2.86 4.01
N LEU A 8 -16.03 2.66 3.84
CA LEU A 8 -15.14 2.18 4.90
C LEU A 8 -15.07 3.18 6.06
N LEU A 9 -14.84 4.45 5.77
CA LEU A 9 -14.75 5.50 6.80
C LEU A 9 -16.06 5.62 7.61
N ARG A 10 -17.23 5.56 6.95
CA ARG A 10 -18.53 5.52 7.65
C ARG A 10 -18.66 4.30 8.56
N GLY A 11 -18.17 3.14 8.12
CA GLY A 11 -18.19 1.91 8.92
C GLY A 11 -17.30 2.02 10.16
N ILE A 12 -16.13 2.64 10.04
CA ILE A 12 -15.20 2.89 11.14
C ILE A 12 -15.80 3.86 12.16
N ALA A 13 -16.38 4.98 11.71
CA ALA A 13 -17.04 5.94 12.59
C ALA A 13 -18.21 5.30 13.37
N ALA A 14 -19.04 4.50 12.69
CA ALA A 14 -20.15 3.78 13.34
C ALA A 14 -19.70 2.69 14.32
N LEU A 15 -18.46 2.19 14.23
CA LEU A 15 -17.87 1.31 15.22
C LEU A 15 -17.36 2.09 16.43
N ASP A 16 -16.72 3.23 16.18
CA ASP A 16 -16.19 4.10 17.23
C ASP A 16 -17.30 4.65 18.11
N GLU A 17 -18.41 5.09 17.51
CA GLU A 17 -19.61 5.54 18.25
C GLU A 17 -20.22 4.47 19.17
N ARG A 18 -20.12 3.20 18.79
CA ARG A 18 -20.77 2.08 19.51
C ARG A 18 -19.88 1.47 20.58
N ASP A 19 -18.61 1.32 20.24
CA ASP A 19 -17.67 0.49 20.97
C ASP A 19 -16.48 1.30 21.53
N GLY A 20 -16.27 2.52 21.03
CA GLY A 20 -15.27 3.44 21.54
C GLY A 20 -15.64 3.86 22.95
N HIS A 21 -14.71 3.72 23.89
CA HIS A 21 -14.92 3.96 25.31
C HIS A 21 -15.00 5.47 25.63
N GLY A 22 -15.98 6.17 25.08
CA GLY A 22 -16.29 7.57 25.43
C GLY A 22 -15.14 8.55 25.20
N GLY A 23 -14.34 8.36 24.15
CA GLY A 23 -13.23 9.25 23.77
C GLY A 23 -11.88 8.56 23.54
N GLY A 24 -11.75 7.26 23.85
CA GLY A 24 -10.52 6.48 23.63
C GLY A 24 -10.30 5.97 22.20
N GLY A 25 -11.25 6.20 21.29
CA GLY A 25 -11.20 5.68 19.93
C GLY A 25 -11.35 4.14 19.87
N LEU A 26 -11.01 3.57 18.72
CA LEU A 26 -10.98 2.12 18.48
C LEU A 26 -9.73 1.41 19.07
N ALA A 27 -8.86 2.14 19.76
CA ALA A 27 -7.62 1.60 20.30
C ALA A 27 -7.89 0.51 21.36
N GLY A 28 -7.14 -0.60 21.28
CA GLY A 28 -7.31 -1.74 22.19
C GLY A 28 -8.54 -2.62 21.92
N LEU A 29 -9.39 -2.27 20.95
CA LEU A 29 -10.49 -3.12 20.51
C LEU A 29 -10.00 -4.21 19.54
N PRO A 30 -10.61 -5.41 19.54
CA PRO A 30 -10.19 -6.47 18.65
C PRO A 30 -10.65 -6.22 17.21
N LEU A 31 -9.73 -6.40 16.26
CA LEU A 31 -9.94 -6.17 14.81
C LEU A 31 -11.16 -6.92 14.23
N ARG A 32 -11.55 -8.04 14.86
CA ARG A 32 -12.75 -8.82 14.48
C ARG A 32 -14.05 -8.02 14.51
N ARG A 33 -14.12 -6.92 15.27
CA ARG A 33 -15.31 -6.05 15.29
C ARG A 33 -15.47 -5.27 13.99
N LEU A 34 -14.37 -4.92 13.33
CA LEU A 34 -14.39 -4.33 12.00
C LEU A 34 -14.73 -5.38 10.94
N THR A 35 -14.02 -6.51 10.92
CA THR A 35 -14.20 -7.53 9.89
C THR A 35 -15.55 -8.23 9.97
N GLY A 36 -16.12 -8.40 11.17
CA GLY A 36 -17.46 -8.98 11.36
C GLY A 36 -18.61 -8.15 10.79
N ARG A 37 -18.38 -6.88 10.43
CA ARG A 37 -19.38 -6.02 9.78
C ARG A 37 -19.24 -5.92 8.28
N LEU A 38 -18.15 -6.46 7.72
CA LEU A 38 -17.91 -6.45 6.29
C LEU A 38 -18.57 -7.65 5.63
N ALA A 39 -19.19 -7.43 4.46
CA ALA A 39 -19.52 -8.52 3.56
C ALA A 39 -18.21 -9.01 2.91
N LEU A 40 -17.65 -10.08 3.43
CA LEU A 40 -16.40 -10.65 2.95
C LEU A 40 -16.67 -11.55 1.74
N THR A 41 -15.94 -11.31 0.66
CA THR A 41 -15.89 -12.21 -0.50
C THR A 41 -14.61 -13.00 -0.45
N ARG A 42 -14.68 -14.32 -0.58
CA ARG A 42 -13.48 -15.14 -0.76
C ARG A 42 -12.95 -14.97 -2.18
N VAL A 43 -11.67 -14.67 -2.29
CA VAL A 43 -10.96 -14.69 -3.56
C VAL A 43 -10.28 -16.05 -3.67
N ALA A 44 -10.68 -16.85 -4.65
CA ALA A 44 -10.11 -18.17 -4.92
C ALA A 44 -8.86 -18.01 -5.78
N ASP A 45 -7.81 -17.44 -5.20
CA ASP A 45 -6.51 -17.28 -5.84
C ASP A 45 -5.42 -17.58 -4.80
N PRO A 46 -4.63 -18.66 -4.99
CA PRO A 46 -3.56 -19.03 -4.07
C PRO A 46 -2.43 -18.00 -3.99
N LEU A 47 -2.40 -17.00 -4.88
CA LEU A 47 -1.45 -15.89 -4.90
C LEU A 47 -2.08 -14.53 -4.57
N ALA A 48 -3.39 -14.45 -4.29
CA ALA A 48 -4.05 -13.18 -4.00
C ALA A 48 -3.61 -12.53 -2.68
N ALA A 49 -3.01 -13.31 -1.79
CA ALA A 49 -2.34 -12.82 -0.60
C ALA A 49 -1.02 -13.57 -0.46
N PHE A 50 0.09 -12.85 -0.58
CA PHE A 50 1.42 -13.36 -0.27
C PHE A 50 1.78 -12.84 1.11
N ASP A 51 1.94 -13.76 2.06
CA ASP A 51 2.29 -13.38 3.42
C ASP A 51 3.80 -13.15 3.50
N CYS A 52 4.21 -11.90 3.63
CA CYS A 52 5.61 -11.52 3.72
C CYS A 52 6.07 -11.50 5.18
N ASP A 53 5.81 -12.59 5.90
CA ASP A 53 6.04 -12.68 7.35
C ASP A 53 7.48 -13.10 7.69
N THR A 54 8.25 -13.59 6.71
CA THR A 54 9.68 -13.90 6.88
C THR A 54 10.58 -13.02 6.01
N TRP A 55 11.86 -12.93 6.39
CA TRP A 55 12.87 -12.25 5.58
C TRP A 55 13.05 -12.87 4.19
N ASP A 56 12.88 -14.19 4.08
CA ASP A 56 12.94 -14.91 2.80
C ASP A 56 11.71 -14.61 1.93
N ASP A 57 10.53 -14.44 2.52
CA ASP A 57 9.32 -14.02 1.81
C ASP A 57 9.45 -12.58 1.28
N ILE A 58 10.00 -11.68 2.10
CA ILE A 58 10.31 -10.30 1.69
C ILE A 58 11.33 -10.30 0.55
N ALA A 59 12.39 -11.10 0.64
CA ALA A 59 13.39 -11.21 -0.41
C ALA A 59 12.80 -11.72 -1.73
N SER A 60 11.93 -12.74 -1.65
CA SER A 60 11.22 -13.33 -2.79
C SER A 60 10.25 -12.34 -3.43
N ALA A 61 9.46 -11.61 -2.63
CA ALA A 61 8.58 -10.55 -3.11
C ALA A 61 9.37 -9.43 -3.80
N ARG A 62 10.51 -9.01 -3.24
CA ARG A 62 11.40 -8.01 -3.86
C ARG A 62 12.01 -8.51 -5.15
N ALA A 63 12.41 -9.78 -5.25
CA ALA A 63 12.92 -10.37 -6.48
C ALA A 63 11.86 -10.35 -7.59
N ARG A 64 10.62 -10.74 -7.29
CA ARG A 64 9.49 -10.70 -8.24
C ARG A 64 9.17 -9.27 -8.72
N ILE A 65 9.23 -8.27 -7.83
CA ILE A 65 9.08 -6.86 -8.23
C ILE A 65 10.24 -6.43 -9.16
N ARG A 66 11.46 -6.90 -8.87
CA ARG A 66 12.66 -6.59 -9.66
C ARG A 66 12.69 -7.28 -11.03
N GLU A 67 12.04 -8.43 -11.19
CA GLU A 67 11.79 -9.05 -12.51
C GLU A 67 10.94 -8.12 -13.41
N HIS A 68 10.13 -7.25 -12.81
CA HIS A 68 9.42 -6.16 -13.49
C HIS A 68 10.18 -4.82 -13.41
N GLY A 69 11.46 -4.83 -13.02
CA GLY A 69 12.26 -3.64 -12.69
C GLY A 69 12.45 -2.65 -13.83
N ASN A 70 12.26 -3.08 -15.08
CA ASN A 70 12.41 -2.23 -16.25
C ASN A 70 11.09 -1.57 -16.68
N VAL A 71 9.94 -1.97 -16.11
CA VAL A 71 8.63 -1.43 -16.51
C VAL A 71 8.51 0.04 -16.13
N LEU A 72 9.06 0.42 -14.98
CA LEU A 72 9.09 1.83 -14.56
C LEU A 72 9.99 2.65 -15.46
N ASP A 73 11.18 2.14 -15.81
CA ASP A 73 12.11 2.81 -16.72
C ASP A 73 11.52 2.93 -18.12
N GLU A 74 10.85 1.89 -18.63
CA GLU A 74 10.16 1.89 -19.92
C GLU A 74 9.01 2.89 -19.95
N TRP A 75 8.19 2.95 -18.90
CA TRP A 75 7.12 3.96 -18.77
C TRP A 75 7.68 5.39 -18.67
N ILE A 76 8.75 5.58 -17.90
CA ILE A 76 9.40 6.89 -17.75
C ILE A 76 9.98 7.34 -19.10
N SER A 77 10.66 6.47 -19.82
CA SER A 77 11.17 6.75 -21.17
C SER A 77 10.04 7.09 -22.14
N ALA A 78 8.98 6.28 -22.19
CA ALA A 78 7.84 6.53 -23.08
C ALA A 78 7.18 7.90 -22.82
N VAL A 79 7.00 8.27 -21.55
CA VAL A 79 6.43 9.58 -21.17
C VAL A 79 7.40 10.73 -21.45
N LYS A 80 8.72 10.54 -21.22
CA LYS A 80 9.74 11.55 -21.56
C LYS A 80 9.77 11.83 -23.05
N ASP A 81 9.69 10.78 -23.88
CA ASP A 81 9.66 10.90 -25.34
C ASP A 81 8.40 11.63 -25.82
N GLU A 82 7.22 11.29 -25.29
CA GLU A 82 5.96 11.96 -25.63
C GLU A 82 5.96 13.45 -25.24
N LEU A 83 6.57 13.80 -24.10
CA LEU A 83 6.61 15.16 -23.58
C LEU A 83 7.82 15.98 -24.05
N GLY A 84 8.78 15.37 -24.77
CA GLY A 84 10.01 16.02 -25.21
C GLY A 84 10.95 16.42 -24.06
N ILE A 85 11.01 15.61 -23.00
CA ILE A 85 11.78 15.90 -21.78
C ILE A 85 13.15 15.23 -21.87
N GLU A 86 14.18 16.02 -22.20
CA GLU A 86 15.59 15.63 -22.13
C GLU A 86 16.17 15.97 -20.75
N LEU A 87 15.72 15.26 -19.73
CA LEU A 87 16.25 15.40 -18.37
C LEU A 87 16.80 14.08 -17.87
N ASP A 88 18.12 14.03 -17.75
CA ASP A 88 18.85 12.94 -17.10
C ASP A 88 18.90 13.22 -15.60
N VAL A 89 18.04 12.53 -14.85
CA VAL A 89 17.91 12.68 -13.40
C VAL A 89 18.46 11.44 -12.74
N ASP A 90 19.50 11.61 -11.94
CA ASP A 90 19.97 10.56 -11.04
C ASP A 90 18.89 10.30 -9.97
N THR A 91 18.01 9.36 -10.29
CA THR A 91 16.88 8.99 -9.44
C THR A 91 17.35 8.31 -8.15
N GLY A 92 18.51 7.64 -8.19
CA GLY A 92 19.11 7.03 -7.00
C GLY A 92 19.51 8.10 -5.98
N ALA A 93 20.23 9.13 -6.45
CA ALA A 93 20.64 10.25 -5.62
C ALA A 93 19.44 11.00 -5.00
N LEU A 94 18.34 11.18 -5.76
CA LEU A 94 17.11 11.80 -5.23
C LEU A 94 16.41 10.96 -4.17
N LEU A 95 16.35 9.63 -4.34
CA LEU A 95 15.74 8.74 -3.37
C LEU A 95 16.57 8.62 -2.09
N ASP A 96 17.90 8.64 -2.20
CA ASP A 96 18.79 8.68 -1.04
C ASP A 96 18.62 9.98 -0.26
N LEU A 97 18.55 11.13 -0.95
CA LEU A 97 18.26 12.41 -0.31
C LEU A 97 16.89 12.41 0.40
N ALA A 98 15.85 11.86 -0.24
CA ALA A 98 14.51 11.77 0.35
C ALA A 98 14.48 10.83 1.57
N ARG A 99 15.21 9.72 1.52
CA ARG A 99 15.38 8.78 2.64
C ARG A 99 16.05 9.46 3.82
N ASP A 100 17.15 10.17 3.58
CA ASP A 100 17.87 10.90 4.63
C ASP A 100 16.98 11.98 5.26
N ALA A 101 16.20 12.70 4.46
CA ALA A 101 15.24 13.70 4.95
C ALA A 101 14.09 13.10 5.79
N ALA A 102 13.69 11.86 5.50
CA ALA A 102 12.60 11.18 6.21
C ALA A 102 13.03 10.51 7.52
N HIS A 103 14.33 10.24 7.70
CA HIS A 103 14.91 9.59 8.88
C HIS A 103 15.75 10.51 9.77
N GLY A 104 15.74 11.82 9.49
CA GLY A 104 16.36 12.87 10.31
C GLY A 104 15.63 13.16 11.61
#